data_AF-A0A382I907-F1
#
_entry.id   AF-A0A382I907-F1
#
_cell.length_a   1.000
_cell.length_b   1.000
_cell.length_c   1.000
_cell.angle_alpha   90.00
_cell.angle_beta   90.00
_cell.angle_gamma   90.00
#
_symmetry.space_group_name_H-M   'P 1'
#
loop_
_entity.id
_entity.type
_entity.pdbx_description
1 polymer ?
#
loop_
_entity_poly.entity_id
_entity_poly.type
_entity_poly.pdbx_seq_one_letter_code
_entity_poly.pdbx_strand_id
1 'polypeptide(L)'
;MLNRTNFSRRKFLKANGAAVALPFLHSMPGVFGAGSKVAKPSKKLAIMYIPNGIVRRCFFPGEEQGELPGFVGGFNADKSKNQKRKQNTPGIYPLELTPTMQPLKDHTKDVTLITGLDRTFKNGQDVHAQGASCYLTSLSPVQAAEQGVKHPNGRSLDQVIGDKVGHTTAFNTLEISCNGFTAGKESIYFDNIS
;
A
#
# COMPACT_ATOMS: atom_id res chain seq x y z
N MET A 1 65.95 8.52 5.94
CA MET A 1 65.36 7.17 5.99
C MET A 1 63.84 7.29 5.99
N LEU A 2 63.16 7.03 4.86
CA LEU A 2 61.69 6.95 4.83
C LEU A 2 61.29 5.48 4.98
N ASN A 3 60.54 5.20 6.04
CA ASN A 3 60.07 3.86 6.39
C ASN A 3 58.91 3.49 5.44
N ARG A 4 59.15 2.58 4.49
CA ARG A 4 58.10 2.05 3.60
C ARG A 4 57.23 1.07 4.38
N THR A 5 56.04 1.49 4.77
CA THR A 5 55.05 0.61 5.40
C THR A 5 54.61 -0.45 4.39
N ASN A 6 54.93 -1.73 4.66
CA ASN A 6 54.52 -2.85 3.82
C ASN A 6 53.00 -3.04 3.87
N PHE A 7 52.30 -2.58 2.84
CA PHE A 7 50.87 -2.86 2.62
C PHE A 7 50.72 -4.30 2.14
N SER A 8 50.32 -5.21 3.03
CA SER A 8 50.13 -6.62 2.65
C SER A 8 48.82 -6.82 1.87
N ARG A 9 48.81 -7.76 0.92
CA ARG A 9 47.60 -8.18 0.19
C ARG A 9 46.43 -8.49 1.13
N ARG A 10 46.71 -9.06 2.31
CA ARG A 10 45.73 -9.33 3.36
C ARG A 10 45.15 -8.04 3.98
N LYS A 11 45.98 -7.01 4.22
CA LYS A 11 45.50 -5.68 4.67
C LYS A 11 44.68 -4.99 3.58
N PHE A 12 45.11 -5.07 2.32
CA PHE A 12 44.38 -4.52 1.18
C PHE A 12 43.02 -5.20 0.99
N LEU A 13 42.94 -6.54 1.06
CA LEU A 13 41.68 -7.28 0.92
C LEU A 13 40.74 -7.07 2.12
N LYS A 14 41.26 -6.92 3.35
CA LYS A 14 40.42 -6.59 4.50
C LYS A 14 39.84 -5.18 4.43
N ALA A 15 40.64 -4.19 4.01
CA ALA A 15 40.19 -2.80 3.89
C ALA A 15 39.24 -2.59 2.70
N ASN A 16 39.56 -3.13 1.52
CA ASN A 16 38.69 -3.02 0.34
C ASN A 16 37.49 -3.96 0.40
N GLY A 17 37.62 -5.14 1.01
CA GLY A 17 36.48 -6.04 1.25
C GLY A 17 35.42 -5.41 2.14
N ALA A 18 35.84 -4.61 3.13
CA ALA A 18 34.91 -3.79 3.92
C ALA A 18 34.20 -2.73 3.07
N ALA A 19 34.89 -2.07 2.13
CA ALA A 19 34.28 -1.11 1.21
C ALA A 19 33.25 -1.77 0.26
N VAL A 20 33.50 -3.01 -0.17
CA VAL A 20 32.54 -3.79 -0.98
C VAL A 20 31.34 -4.26 -0.14
N ALA A 21 31.54 -4.51 1.15
CA ALA A 21 30.49 -4.93 2.08
C ALA A 21 29.64 -3.77 2.61
N LEU A 22 30.16 -2.54 2.60
CA LEU A 22 29.50 -1.33 3.13
C LEU A 22 28.11 -1.05 2.53
N PRO A 23 27.88 -1.17 1.21
CA PRO A 23 26.55 -1.05 0.62
C PRO A 23 25.55 -2.06 1.19
N PHE A 24 26.02 -3.27 1.50
CA PHE A 24 25.20 -4.37 2.02
C PHE A 24 25.00 -4.32 3.53
N LEU A 25 25.67 -3.40 4.24
CA LEU A 25 25.52 -3.23 5.69
C LEU A 25 24.08 -2.83 6.06
N HIS A 26 23.39 -2.09 5.19
CA HIS A 26 21.98 -1.72 5.32
C HIS A 26 21.06 -2.94 5.21
N SER A 27 21.48 -3.99 4.51
CA SER A 27 20.71 -5.23 4.32
C SER A 27 20.87 -6.23 5.46
N MET A 28 21.63 -5.91 6.52
CA MET A 28 21.83 -6.78 7.67
C MET A 28 21.13 -6.22 8.92
N PRO A 29 19.79 -6.39 9.04
CA PRO A 29 19.09 -6.06 10.27
C PRO A 29 19.61 -6.98 11.38
N GLY A 30 20.41 -6.43 12.31
CA GLY A 30 20.89 -7.16 13.49
C GLY A 30 22.41 -7.20 13.73
N VAL A 31 23.27 -6.62 12.88
CA VAL A 31 24.73 -6.66 13.10
C VAL A 31 25.18 -5.87 14.35
N PHE A 32 24.36 -4.94 14.85
CA PHE A 32 24.59 -4.24 16.12
C PHE A 32 23.70 -4.74 17.27
N GLY A 33 22.88 -5.77 17.05
CA GLY A 33 22.01 -6.36 18.07
C GLY A 33 22.59 -7.67 18.59
N ALA A 34 23.03 -7.67 19.85
CA ALA A 34 23.44 -8.89 20.54
C ALA A 34 22.40 -10.01 20.38
N GLY A 35 22.87 -11.23 20.17
CA GLY A 35 22.09 -12.42 19.80
C GLY A 35 20.69 -12.47 20.41
N SER A 36 19.70 -12.16 19.58
CA SER A 36 18.31 -12.39 19.91
C SER A 36 18.04 -13.89 19.80
N LYS A 37 17.48 -14.49 20.86
CA LYS A 37 16.75 -15.78 20.78
C LYS A 37 15.86 -15.76 19.53
N VAL A 38 15.57 -16.92 18.94
CA VAL A 38 14.62 -17.06 17.82
C VAL A 38 13.27 -16.48 18.27
N ALA A 39 13.11 -15.19 18.06
CA ALA A 39 11.92 -14.45 18.36
C ALA A 39 10.91 -14.83 17.28
N LYS A 40 9.66 -15.03 17.68
CA LYS A 40 8.56 -15.21 16.74
C LYS A 40 8.68 -14.13 15.65
N PRO A 41 8.53 -14.47 14.35
CA PRO A 41 8.63 -13.50 13.27
C PRO A 41 7.78 -12.27 13.58
N SER A 42 8.32 -11.07 13.31
CA SER A 42 7.58 -9.83 13.50
C SER A 42 6.28 -9.90 12.70
N LYS A 43 5.16 -9.55 13.34
CA LYS A 43 3.90 -9.36 12.61
C LYS A 43 4.11 -8.22 11.61
N LYS A 44 3.75 -8.44 10.35
CA LYS A 44 3.80 -7.43 9.28
C LYS A 44 2.37 -7.03 8.93
N LEU A 45 2.17 -5.73 8.68
CA LEU A 45 0.94 -5.21 8.11
C LEU A 45 1.11 -5.19 6.59
N ALA A 46 0.18 -5.81 5.87
CA ALA A 46 0.08 -5.70 4.43
C ALA A 46 -1.24 -5.00 4.11
N ILE A 47 -1.18 -3.99 3.24
CA ILE A 47 -2.36 -3.29 2.75
C ILE A 47 -2.35 -3.45 1.23
N MET A 48 -3.45 -3.93 0.67
CA MET A 48 -3.57 -4.24 -0.76
C MET A 48 -4.66 -3.39 -1.38
N TYR A 49 -4.32 -2.70 -2.45
CA TYR A 49 -5.26 -1.95 -3.28
C TYR A 49 -5.63 -2.75 -4.53
N ILE A 50 -6.92 -2.85 -4.83
CA ILE A 50 -7.44 -3.52 -6.04
C ILE A 50 -8.11 -2.44 -6.91
N PRO A 51 -7.45 -1.97 -7.99
CA PRO A 51 -8.01 -0.95 -8.88
C PRO A 51 -9.13 -1.50 -9.77
N ASN A 52 -9.83 -0.60 -10.47
CA ASN A 52 -10.72 -0.90 -11.59
C ASN A 52 -12.00 -1.71 -11.27
N GLY A 53 -12.36 -1.77 -10.00
CA GLY A 53 -13.67 -2.23 -9.55
C GLY A 53 -13.77 -3.74 -9.42
N ILE A 54 -14.83 -4.16 -8.73
CA ILE A 54 -15.13 -5.57 -8.45
C ILE A 54 -16.57 -5.86 -8.84
N VAL A 55 -16.87 -7.12 -9.13
CA VAL A 55 -18.24 -7.58 -9.36
C VAL A 55 -18.97 -7.60 -8.01
N ARG A 56 -19.68 -6.51 -7.70
CA ARG A 56 -20.26 -6.27 -6.37
C ARG A 56 -21.14 -7.41 -5.86
N ARG A 57 -22.00 -7.97 -6.71
CA ARG A 57 -22.88 -9.10 -6.36
C ARG A 57 -22.15 -10.36 -5.89
N CYS A 58 -20.86 -10.48 -6.22
CA CYS A 58 -20.04 -11.61 -5.81
C CYS A 58 -19.16 -11.29 -4.60
N PHE A 59 -19.13 -10.03 -4.15
CA PHE A 59 -18.19 -9.56 -3.12
C PHE A 59 -18.90 -8.97 -1.89
N PHE A 60 -19.96 -8.18 -2.07
CA PHE A 60 -20.68 -7.55 -0.96
C PHE A 60 -21.90 -8.40 -0.54
N PRO A 61 -22.01 -8.76 0.75
CA PRO A 61 -23.18 -9.45 1.26
C PRO A 61 -24.48 -8.66 1.05
N GLY A 62 -25.53 -9.35 0.62
CA GLY A 62 -26.84 -8.76 0.37
C GLY A 62 -26.93 -7.95 -0.92
N GLU A 63 -25.98 -8.13 -1.86
CA GLU A 63 -26.02 -7.61 -3.23
C GLU A 63 -26.06 -8.73 -4.28
N GLU A 64 -26.25 -9.99 -3.90
CA GLU A 64 -26.14 -11.18 -4.76
C GLU A 64 -27.14 -11.15 -5.92
N GLN A 65 -28.32 -10.57 -5.69
CA GLN A 65 -29.39 -10.39 -6.67
C GLN A 65 -29.29 -9.06 -7.42
N GLY A 66 -28.20 -8.30 -7.24
CA GLY A 66 -27.98 -7.04 -7.93
C GLY A 66 -27.82 -7.23 -9.43
N GLU A 67 -28.61 -6.51 -10.22
CA GLU A 67 -28.46 -6.46 -11.67
C GLU A 67 -27.13 -5.81 -12.04
N LEU A 68 -26.43 -6.41 -13.00
CA LEU A 68 -25.21 -5.82 -13.54
C LEU A 68 -25.58 -4.54 -14.28
N PRO A 69 -24.91 -3.40 -13.98
CA PRO A 69 -25.18 -2.19 -14.74
C PRO A 69 -24.77 -2.41 -16.20
N GLY A 70 -25.63 -2.01 -17.14
CA GLY A 70 -25.24 -1.87 -18.54
C GLY A 70 -24.06 -0.89 -18.69
N PHE A 71 -23.43 -0.88 -19.86
CA PHE A 71 -22.31 0.03 -20.13
C PHE A 71 -22.73 1.49 -19.98
N VAL A 72 -22.14 2.19 -19.00
CA VAL A 72 -22.29 3.64 -18.83
C VAL A 72 -20.96 4.28 -19.23
N GLY A 73 -20.91 4.81 -20.46
CA GLY A 73 -19.71 5.43 -21.00
C GLY A 73 -19.34 6.76 -20.35
N GLY A 74 -18.03 7.07 -20.34
CA GLY A 74 -17.47 8.34 -19.87
C GLY A 74 -17.51 8.56 -18.36
N PHE A 75 -17.17 9.77 -17.92
CA PHE A 75 -17.13 10.16 -16.49
C PHE A 75 -18.51 10.29 -15.83
N ASN A 76 -19.60 9.89 -16.49
CA ASN A 76 -20.96 10.01 -15.96
C ASN A 76 -21.39 8.81 -15.09
N ALA A 77 -20.64 7.70 -15.11
CA ALA A 77 -20.95 6.52 -14.30
C ALA A 77 -21.01 6.81 -12.80
N ASP A 78 -20.24 7.79 -12.31
CA ASP A 78 -20.22 8.17 -10.89
C ASP A 78 -21.53 8.87 -10.46
N LYS A 79 -22.20 9.60 -11.37
CA LYS A 79 -23.40 10.40 -11.07
C LYS A 79 -24.62 9.54 -10.73
N SER A 80 -24.74 8.37 -11.34
CA SER A 80 -25.88 7.46 -11.14
C SER A 80 -25.54 6.25 -10.26
N LYS A 81 -24.28 6.10 -9.83
CA LYS A 81 -23.82 4.92 -9.09
C LYS A 81 -24.64 4.70 -7.80
N ASN A 82 -24.95 5.76 -7.08
CA ASN A 82 -25.65 5.69 -5.80
C ASN A 82 -27.15 5.45 -5.94
N GLN A 83 -27.72 5.62 -7.14
CA GLN A 83 -29.12 5.29 -7.42
C GLN A 83 -29.31 3.79 -7.60
N LYS A 84 -28.26 3.07 -8.01
CA LYS A 84 -28.30 1.62 -8.28
C LYS A 84 -27.62 0.78 -7.21
N ARG A 85 -26.59 1.32 -6.54
CA ARG A 85 -25.81 0.59 -5.53
C ARG A 85 -26.47 0.68 -4.16
N LYS A 86 -26.57 -0.47 -3.48
CA LYS A 86 -26.86 -0.53 -2.05
C LYS A 86 -25.76 0.22 -1.29
N GLN A 87 -26.16 1.18 -0.47
CA GLN A 87 -25.25 1.95 0.36
C GLN A 87 -25.04 1.21 1.68
N ASN A 88 -23.79 0.97 2.03
CA ASN A 88 -23.42 0.41 3.32
C ASN A 88 -23.10 1.55 4.28
N THR A 89 -23.54 1.44 5.53
CA THR A 89 -23.11 2.36 6.59
C THR A 89 -21.63 2.08 6.91
N PRO A 90 -20.80 3.10 7.16
CA PRO A 90 -19.44 2.88 7.63
C PRO A 90 -19.41 2.01 8.89
N GLY A 91 -18.67 0.90 8.87
CA GLY A 91 -18.57 0.05 10.07
C GLY A 91 -17.95 -1.32 9.84
N ILE A 92 -17.83 -2.05 10.96
CA ILE A 92 -17.43 -3.45 11.00
C ILE A 92 -18.70 -4.31 10.93
N TYR A 93 -18.69 -5.28 10.03
CA TYR A 93 -19.80 -6.20 9.82
C TYR A 93 -19.34 -7.64 10.06
N PRO A 94 -20.25 -8.54 10.50
CA PRO A 94 -19.99 -9.97 10.44
C PRO A 94 -19.59 -10.38 9.03
N LEU A 95 -18.58 -11.24 8.90
CA LEU A 95 -18.15 -11.74 7.61
C LEU A 95 -19.16 -12.78 7.09
N GLU A 96 -20.08 -12.33 6.24
CA GLU A 96 -20.95 -13.20 5.45
C GLU A 96 -20.23 -13.58 4.15
N LEU A 97 -20.05 -14.89 3.91
CA LEU A 97 -19.26 -15.37 2.79
C LEU A 97 -20.06 -15.34 1.49
N THR A 98 -19.74 -14.39 0.62
CA THR A 98 -20.19 -14.37 -0.77
C THR A 98 -19.46 -15.43 -1.62
N PRO A 99 -19.91 -15.73 -2.86
CA PRO A 99 -19.25 -16.72 -3.71
C PRO A 99 -17.74 -16.48 -3.90
N THR A 100 -17.30 -15.23 -4.05
CA THR A 100 -15.87 -14.91 -4.18
C THR A 100 -15.10 -15.06 -2.87
N MET A 101 -15.78 -15.00 -1.72
CA MET A 101 -15.17 -15.12 -0.39
C MET A 101 -15.16 -16.55 0.15
N GLN A 102 -15.77 -17.53 -0.53
CA GLN A 102 -15.81 -18.92 -0.08
C GLN A 102 -14.44 -19.51 0.32
N PRO A 103 -13.32 -19.19 -0.36
CA PRO A 103 -12.00 -19.66 0.06
C PRO A 103 -11.56 -19.17 1.47
N LEU A 104 -12.20 -18.14 2.03
CA LEU A 104 -11.90 -17.60 3.36
C LEU A 104 -12.67 -18.29 4.49
N LYS A 105 -13.45 -19.34 4.20
CA LYS A 105 -14.34 -20.00 5.18
C LYS A 105 -13.64 -20.41 6.46
N ASP A 106 -12.45 -20.99 6.33
CA ASP A 106 -11.66 -21.47 7.48
C ASP A 106 -10.94 -20.33 8.23
N HIS A 107 -10.96 -19.11 7.68
CA HIS A 107 -10.28 -17.91 8.21
C HIS A 107 -11.26 -16.83 8.68
N THR A 108 -12.54 -17.16 8.86
CA THR A 108 -13.58 -16.20 9.27
C THR A 108 -13.30 -15.53 10.62
N LYS A 109 -12.50 -16.16 11.50
CA LYS A 109 -12.05 -15.58 12.78
C LYS A 109 -10.83 -14.66 12.64
N ASP A 110 -10.11 -14.76 11.52
CA ASP A 110 -8.89 -14.00 11.24
C ASP A 110 -9.16 -12.80 10.32
N VAL A 111 -10.37 -12.71 9.74
CA VAL A 111 -10.76 -11.69 8.76
C VAL A 111 -11.87 -10.82 9.33
N THR A 112 -11.73 -9.50 9.17
CA THR A 112 -12.77 -8.52 9.50
C THR A 112 -13.20 -7.81 8.23
N LEU A 113 -14.51 -7.76 7.99
CA LEU A 113 -15.08 -7.00 6.89
C LEU A 113 -15.45 -5.59 7.36
N ILE A 114 -14.78 -4.59 6.79
CA ILE A 114 -15.10 -3.17 7.00
C ILE A 114 -15.69 -2.65 5.70
N THR A 115 -16.90 -2.10 5.75
CA THR A 115 -17.58 -1.54 4.57
C THR A 115 -18.13 -0.16 4.84
N GLY A 116 -18.70 0.47 3.81
CA GLY A 116 -19.28 1.81 3.90
C GLY A 116 -18.26 2.95 3.88
N LEU A 117 -16.98 2.65 3.70
CA LEU A 117 -15.94 3.65 3.46
C LEU A 117 -15.93 4.02 1.97
N ASP A 118 -16.40 5.22 1.65
CA ASP A 118 -16.30 5.80 0.30
C ASP A 118 -15.47 7.08 0.34
N ARG A 119 -14.90 7.44 -0.80
CA ARG A 119 -14.21 8.72 -1.01
C ARG A 119 -15.12 9.68 -1.77
N THR A 120 -14.92 10.97 -1.56
CA THR A 120 -15.52 11.99 -2.42
C THR A 120 -14.71 12.15 -3.70
N PHE A 121 -15.34 12.03 -4.86
CA PHE A 121 -14.71 12.32 -6.14
C PHE A 121 -14.37 13.81 -6.27
N LYS A 122 -13.21 14.14 -6.86
CA LYS A 122 -12.82 15.52 -7.17
C LYS A 122 -12.72 15.73 -8.66
N ASN A 123 -13.28 16.84 -9.14
CA ASN A 123 -13.17 17.24 -10.54
C ASN A 123 -11.75 17.73 -10.86
N GLY A 124 -11.29 17.47 -12.08
CA GLY A 124 -10.01 17.98 -12.59
C GLY A 124 -8.87 16.96 -12.65
N GLN A 125 -9.12 15.70 -12.31
CA GLN A 125 -8.18 14.57 -12.44
C GLN A 125 -8.89 13.29 -12.90
N ASP A 126 -8.15 12.37 -13.50
CA ASP A 126 -8.68 11.06 -13.92
C ASP A 126 -9.08 10.18 -12.73
N VAL A 127 -10.07 9.31 -12.93
CA VAL A 127 -10.61 8.42 -11.90
C VAL A 127 -9.60 7.35 -11.46
N HIS A 128 -8.72 6.89 -12.36
CA HIS A 128 -7.68 5.90 -12.07
C HIS A 128 -6.58 6.55 -11.22
N ALA A 129 -6.16 7.76 -11.59
CA ALA A 129 -5.17 8.53 -10.83
C ALA A 129 -5.65 8.78 -9.38
N GLN A 130 -6.90 9.23 -9.20
CA GLN A 130 -7.44 9.48 -7.86
C GLN A 130 -7.70 8.22 -7.03
N GLY A 131 -7.93 7.06 -7.67
CA GLY A 131 -8.23 5.82 -6.94
C GLY A 131 -7.05 5.37 -6.09
N ALA A 132 -5.87 5.28 -6.72
CA ALA A 132 -4.64 4.88 -6.05
C ALA A 132 -4.05 6.02 -5.21
N SER A 133 -3.88 7.22 -5.79
CA SER A 133 -3.10 8.28 -5.15
C SER A 133 -3.71 8.81 -3.84
N CYS A 134 -5.03 8.68 -3.66
CA CYS A 134 -5.70 9.13 -2.44
C CYS A 134 -5.78 8.02 -1.37
N TYR A 135 -5.47 6.77 -1.72
CA TYR A 135 -5.68 5.63 -0.84
C TYR A 135 -4.75 5.71 0.38
N LEU A 136 -5.33 5.56 1.58
CA LEU A 136 -4.63 5.65 2.88
C LEU A 136 -3.99 7.01 3.21
N THR A 137 -4.19 8.04 2.39
CA THR A 137 -3.57 9.35 2.62
C THR A 137 -4.38 10.22 3.59
N SER A 138 -3.68 11.05 4.37
CA SER A 138 -4.29 11.94 5.37
C SER A 138 -4.81 13.27 4.81
N LEU A 139 -4.58 13.57 3.53
CA LEU A 139 -4.99 14.84 2.94
C LEU A 139 -6.44 14.77 2.46
N SER A 140 -7.34 15.47 3.15
CA SER A 140 -8.74 15.46 2.77
C SER A 140 -8.96 16.17 1.44
N PRO A 141 -10.01 15.80 0.68
CA PRO A 141 -10.35 16.49 -0.57
C PRO A 141 -10.69 17.98 -0.38
N VAL A 142 -11.12 18.40 0.81
CA VAL A 142 -11.39 19.81 1.13
C VAL A 142 -10.08 20.58 1.29
N GLN A 143 -9.19 20.09 2.14
CA GLN A 143 -7.87 20.69 2.35
C GLN A 143 -7.05 20.77 1.06
N ALA A 144 -7.08 19.72 0.23
CA ALA A 144 -6.41 19.73 -1.06
C ALA A 144 -6.93 20.85 -1.99
N ALA A 145 -8.25 21.07 -1.99
CA ALA A 145 -8.85 22.14 -2.79
C ALA A 145 -8.46 23.54 -2.27
N GLU A 146 -8.49 23.74 -0.96
CA GLU A 146 -8.06 25.00 -0.31
C GLU A 146 -6.59 25.32 -0.62
N GLN A 147 -5.74 24.30 -0.73
CA GLN A 147 -4.32 24.44 -1.03
C GLN A 147 -4.00 24.42 -2.54
N GLY A 148 -4.99 24.28 -3.42
CA GLY A 148 -4.78 24.17 -4.87
C GLY A 148 -4.05 22.87 -5.30
N VAL A 149 -4.03 21.86 -4.45
CA VAL A 149 -3.37 20.57 -4.66
C VAL A 149 -4.30 19.67 -5.47
N LYS A 150 -3.85 19.28 -6.67
CA LYS A 150 -4.63 18.43 -7.59
C LYS A 150 -4.65 16.96 -7.19
N HIS A 151 -3.56 16.47 -6.60
CA HIS A 151 -3.42 15.10 -6.10
C HIS A 151 -3.37 15.16 -4.58
N PRO A 152 -4.44 14.77 -3.86
CA PRO A 152 -4.50 14.89 -2.41
C PRO A 152 -3.61 13.83 -1.74
N ASN A 153 -2.31 13.88 -2.04
CA ASN A 153 -1.30 12.96 -1.56
C ASN A 153 -0.71 13.57 -0.29
N GLY A 154 -1.27 13.16 0.84
CA GLY A 154 -0.71 13.45 2.16
C GLY A 154 0.13 12.28 2.68
N ARG A 155 0.63 12.44 3.90
CA ARG A 155 1.23 11.33 4.63
C ARG A 155 0.26 10.14 4.71
N SER A 156 0.73 8.94 4.41
CA SER A 156 -0.10 7.73 4.36
C SER A 156 -0.17 7.00 5.70
N LEU A 157 -1.19 6.16 5.87
CA LEU A 157 -1.40 5.38 7.10
C LEU A 157 -0.22 4.45 7.41
N ASP A 158 0.35 3.80 6.40
CA ASP A 158 1.49 2.90 6.57
C ASP A 158 2.71 3.67 7.08
N GLN A 159 2.98 4.89 6.59
CA GLN A 159 4.06 5.74 7.09
C GLN A 159 3.85 6.13 8.56
N VAL A 160 2.60 6.44 8.95
CA VAL A 160 2.24 6.73 10.36
C VAL A 160 2.50 5.51 11.26
N ILE A 161 2.19 4.31 10.77
CA ILE A 161 2.44 3.06 11.49
C ILE A 161 3.95 2.75 11.52
N GLY A 162 4.64 2.91 10.40
CA GLY A 162 6.07 2.66 10.23
C GLY A 162 6.93 3.48 11.19
N ASP A 163 6.58 4.75 11.43
CA ASP A 163 7.24 5.59 12.45
C ASP A 163 7.17 5.02 13.87
N LYS A 164 6.19 4.16 14.17
CA LYS A 164 6.01 3.58 15.50
C LYS A 164 6.59 2.18 15.60
N VAL A 165 6.52 1.38 14.54
CA VAL A 165 6.84 -0.07 14.59
C VAL A 165 7.80 -0.56 13.50
N GLY A 166 8.21 0.29 12.56
CA GLY A 166 9.00 -0.06 11.38
C GLY A 166 10.51 -0.25 11.61
N HIS A 167 11.02 0.12 12.78
CA HIS A 167 12.46 0.28 13.09
C HIS A 167 13.27 -1.04 13.19
N THR A 168 12.70 -2.16 12.74
CA THR A 168 13.36 -3.48 12.77
C THR A 168 14.02 -3.86 11.43
N THR A 169 13.74 -3.11 10.38
CA THR A 169 14.29 -3.28 9.03
C THR A 169 14.88 -1.96 8.53
N ALA A 170 15.65 -2.00 7.44
CA ALA A 170 16.25 -0.80 6.86
C ALA A 170 15.20 0.25 6.43
N PHE A 171 14.05 -0.23 5.96
CA PHE A 171 12.89 0.60 5.64
C PHE A 171 11.77 0.35 6.65
N ASN A 172 11.15 1.43 7.10
CA ASN A 172 10.02 1.38 8.04
C ASN A 172 8.74 0.88 7.35
N THR A 173 8.59 1.18 6.06
CA THR A 173 7.51 0.75 5.17
C THR A 173 8.11 0.31 3.83
N LEU A 174 7.38 -0.49 3.07
CA LEU A 174 7.78 -0.93 1.73
C LEU A 174 6.56 -0.90 0.83
N GLU A 175 6.58 -0.06 -0.19
CA GLU A 175 5.57 -0.02 -1.25
C GLU A 175 5.94 -1.01 -2.36
N ILE A 176 4.93 -1.71 -2.89
CA ILE A 176 5.07 -2.62 -4.03
C ILE A 176 3.99 -2.26 -5.04
N SER A 177 4.42 -1.81 -6.23
CA SER A 177 3.54 -1.48 -7.35
C SER A 177 3.67 -2.53 -8.46
N CYS A 178 2.57 -2.80 -9.14
CA CYS A 178 2.57 -3.59 -10.38
C CYS A 178 2.86 -2.71 -11.62
N ASN A 179 3.10 -1.40 -11.44
CA ASN A 179 3.48 -0.52 -12.53
C ASN A 179 4.92 -0.84 -12.98
N GLY A 180 5.15 -0.88 -14.28
CA GLY A 180 6.46 -1.22 -14.82
C GLY A 180 7.45 -0.08 -14.63
N PHE A 181 8.57 -0.32 -13.95
CA PHE A 181 9.61 0.70 -13.73
C PHE A 181 10.18 1.29 -15.05
N THR A 182 10.28 0.49 -16.10
CA THR A 182 10.86 0.92 -17.40
C THR A 182 9.85 1.54 -18.36
N ALA A 183 8.56 1.33 -18.12
CA ALA A 183 7.47 1.75 -19.01
C ALA A 183 6.17 1.91 -18.20
N GLY A 184 6.16 2.91 -17.31
CA GLY A 184 5.00 3.21 -16.48
C GLY A 184 3.77 3.48 -17.35
N LYS A 185 2.68 2.74 -17.11
CA LYS A 185 1.39 2.96 -17.78
C LYS A 185 0.52 3.96 -17.03
N GLU A 186 0.68 3.98 -15.70
CA GLU A 186 -0.01 4.91 -14.82
C GLU A 186 0.84 6.15 -14.56
N SER A 187 0.19 7.22 -14.11
CA SER A 187 0.85 8.47 -13.74
C SER A 187 1.91 8.24 -12.64
N ILE A 188 2.99 9.02 -12.62
CA ILE A 188 3.97 8.99 -11.52
C ILE A 188 3.34 9.25 -10.14
N TYR A 189 2.16 9.89 -10.09
CA TYR A 189 1.42 10.11 -8.86
C TYR A 189 0.64 8.89 -8.38
N PHE A 190 0.53 7.86 -9.22
CA PHE A 190 -0.03 6.55 -8.90
C PHE A 190 0.94 5.73 -8.04
N ASP A 191 2.25 5.86 -8.30
CA ASP A 191 3.33 5.16 -7.59
C ASP A 191 3.77 5.88 -6.29
N ASN A 192 3.01 6.89 -5.83
CA ASN A 192 3.30 7.60 -4.58
C ASN A 192 2.34 7.18 -3.45
N ILE A 193 1.94 5.89 -3.39
CA ILE A 193 1.24 5.35 -2.21
C ILE A 193 2.30 4.95 -1.17
N SER A 194 3.00 5.99 -0.64
CA SER A 194 4.13 5.98 0.31
C SER A 194 5.46 6.43 -0.29
#